data_AF-A0A536CJM7-F1
#
_entry.id   AF-A0A536CJM7-F1
#
_cell.length_a   1.000
_cell.length_b   1.000
_cell.length_c   1.000
_cell.angle_alpha   90.00
_cell.angle_beta   90.00
_cell.angle_gamma   90.00
#
_symmetry.space_group_name_H-M   'P 1'
#
loop_
_entity.id
_entity.type
_entity.pdbx_description
1 polymer ?
#
loop_
_entity_poly.entity_id
_entity_poly.type
_entity_poly.pdbx_seq_one_letter_code
_entity_poly.pdbx_strand_id
1 'polypeptide(L)'
;MAFDVSVAPEGALARLASAINRPKRRALGLFKLESEFLGSVRANEFEIWERGQHAIHARGKVKGRRGGTRIEMRFVLSTRARVLMAIFVLLYGALALEFVLRPGETAEIAAKAAVAIGGLGVIGLIFFLGARRQRAELRAFMERLFGDLSRI
;
A
#
# COMPACT_ATOMS: atom_id res chain seq x y z
N MET A 1 9.37 7.07 4.96
CA MET A 1 9.29 8.43 4.38
C MET A 1 9.11 9.41 5.53
N ALA A 2 9.68 10.61 5.44
CA ALA A 2 9.52 11.64 6.46
C ALA A 2 9.30 13.00 5.81
N PHE A 3 8.45 13.84 6.42
CA PHE A 3 8.21 15.22 6.03
C PHE A 3 8.45 16.12 7.24
N ASP A 4 9.19 17.21 7.07
CA ASP A 4 9.34 18.25 8.07
C ASP A 4 8.52 19.47 7.62
N VAL A 5 7.58 19.91 8.45
CA VAL A 5 6.61 20.99 8.13
C VAL A 5 6.55 22.01 9.26
N SER A 6 6.41 23.29 8.91
CA SER A 6 6.38 24.45 9.84
C SER A 6 5.11 24.57 10.70
N VAL A 7 4.22 23.58 10.65
CA VAL A 7 2.96 23.59 11.40
C VAL A 7 3.14 22.85 12.72
N ALA A 8 2.40 23.25 13.76
CA ALA A 8 2.35 22.53 15.02
C ALA A 8 1.80 21.09 14.85
N PRO A 9 2.18 20.12 15.71
CA PRO A 9 1.77 18.72 15.55
C PRO A 9 0.26 18.54 15.47
N GLU A 10 -0.48 19.26 16.31
CA GLU A 10 -1.95 19.24 16.33
C GLU A 10 -2.56 19.77 15.04
N GLY A 11 -1.98 20.84 14.47
CA GLY A 11 -2.40 21.39 13.18
C GLY A 11 -2.16 20.42 12.03
N ALA A 12 -1.03 19.70 12.04
CA ALA A 12 -0.75 18.66 11.06
C ALA A 12 -1.74 17.48 11.16
N LEU A 13 -2.08 17.05 12.38
CA LEU A 13 -3.06 15.99 12.64
C LEU A 13 -4.48 16.42 12.24
N ALA A 14 -4.88 17.65 12.56
CA ALA A 14 -6.19 18.20 12.18
C ALA A 14 -6.33 18.29 10.65
N ARG A 15 -5.28 18.73 9.95
CA ARG A 15 -5.25 18.77 8.48
C ARG A 15 -5.40 17.37 7.88
N LEU A 16 -4.68 16.37 8.42
CA LEU A 16 -4.85 14.96 8.07
C LEU A 16 -6.29 14.49 8.29
N ALA A 17 -6.82 14.65 9.51
CA ALA A 17 -8.18 14.23 9.85
C ALA A 17 -9.24 14.87 8.95
N SER A 18 -9.04 16.14 8.56
CA SER A 18 -9.95 16.85 7.66
C SER A 18 -9.88 16.40 6.20
N ALA A 19 -8.76 15.84 5.76
CA ALA A 19 -8.55 15.39 4.38
C ALA A 19 -8.94 13.92 4.19
N ILE A 20 -8.85 13.14 5.25
CA ILE A 20 -9.23 11.73 5.31
C ILE A 20 -10.76 11.61 5.47
N ASN A 21 -11.36 10.51 5.01
CA ASN A 21 -12.80 10.19 5.13
C ASN A 21 -13.75 11.18 4.42
N ARG A 22 -13.23 12.13 3.63
CA ARG A 22 -14.07 13.03 2.83
C ARG A 22 -14.47 12.37 1.50
N PRO A 23 -15.77 12.35 1.15
CA PRO A 23 -16.20 11.99 -0.19
C PRO A 23 -15.72 13.07 -1.17
N LYS A 24 -14.86 12.70 -2.13
CA LYS A 24 -14.44 13.63 -3.18
C LYS A 24 -15.49 13.72 -4.28
N ARG A 25 -15.60 14.91 -4.88
CA ARG A 25 -16.57 15.20 -5.96
C ARG A 25 -16.32 14.26 -7.15
N ARG A 26 -17.37 13.59 -7.61
CA ARG A 26 -17.38 12.78 -8.83
C ARG A 26 -17.66 13.69 -10.02
N ALA A 27 -16.97 13.52 -11.14
CA ALA A 27 -17.46 14.09 -12.39
C ALA A 27 -18.69 13.29 -12.86
N LEU A 28 -19.79 13.99 -13.09
CA LEU A 28 -21.02 13.42 -13.66
C LEU A 28 -21.60 12.24 -12.86
N GLY A 29 -21.29 12.14 -11.56
CA GLY A 29 -21.75 11.05 -10.68
C GLY A 29 -21.18 9.65 -10.97
N LEU A 30 -20.53 9.47 -12.12
CA LEU A 30 -20.15 8.16 -12.69
C LEU A 30 -18.64 7.91 -12.72
N PHE A 31 -17.81 8.95 -12.86
CA PHE A 31 -16.36 8.77 -13.00
C PHE A 31 -15.62 9.13 -11.70
N LYS A 32 -14.90 8.14 -11.16
CA LYS A 32 -14.02 8.31 -10.00
C LYS A 32 -12.74 9.01 -10.48
N LEU A 33 -12.72 10.33 -10.35
CA LEU A 33 -11.60 11.17 -10.80
C LEU A 33 -10.35 11.03 -9.93
N GLU A 34 -10.52 10.69 -8.64
CA GLU A 34 -9.40 10.61 -7.70
C GLU A 34 -9.57 9.46 -6.71
N SER A 35 -8.43 8.91 -6.26
CA SER A 35 -8.37 7.93 -5.18
C SER A 35 -8.96 8.55 -3.90
N GLU A 36 -9.86 7.83 -3.25
CA GLU A 36 -10.49 8.25 -2.00
C GLU A 36 -9.71 7.63 -0.84
N PHE A 37 -9.43 8.39 0.20
CA PHE A 37 -8.62 7.92 1.32
C PHE A 37 -9.45 7.84 2.60
N LEU A 38 -9.48 6.65 3.18
CA LEU A 38 -10.06 6.39 4.49
C LEU A 38 -8.94 6.29 5.52
N GLY A 39 -9.23 6.57 6.77
CA GLY A 39 -8.17 6.61 7.76
C GLY A 39 -8.65 6.89 9.16
N SER A 40 -7.74 6.71 10.11
CA SER A 40 -7.93 7.09 11.50
C SER A 40 -6.72 7.83 12.00
N VAL A 41 -6.96 8.82 12.87
CA VAL A 41 -5.93 9.57 13.57
C VAL A 41 -6.14 9.31 15.06
N ARG A 42 -5.08 8.95 15.79
CA ARG A 42 -5.12 8.64 17.22
C ARG A 42 -3.92 9.26 17.92
N ALA A 43 -4.16 10.19 18.85
CA ALA A 43 -3.10 10.92 19.54
C ALA A 43 -2.06 11.46 18.54
N ASN A 44 -0.88 10.83 18.46
CA ASN A 44 0.22 11.21 17.57
C ASN A 44 0.45 10.23 16.41
N GLU A 45 -0.44 9.27 16.21
CA GLU A 45 -0.38 8.25 15.16
C GLU A 45 -1.50 8.45 14.14
N PHE A 46 -1.24 8.04 12.91
CA PHE A 46 -2.27 8.00 11.86
C PHE A 46 -2.11 6.75 11.02
N GLU A 47 -3.25 6.30 10.47
CA GLU A 47 -3.33 5.21 9.52
C GLU A 47 -4.27 5.59 8.38
N ILE A 48 -3.84 5.36 7.14
CA ILE A 48 -4.54 5.78 5.93
C ILE A 48 -4.52 4.65 4.92
N TRP A 49 -5.70 4.34 4.39
CA TRP A 49 -5.97 3.37 3.34
C TRP A 49 -6.56 4.09 2.13
N GLU A 50 -6.35 3.54 0.94
CA GLU A 50 -7.16 3.91 -0.22
C GLU A 50 -8.47 3.11 -0.14
N ARG A 51 -9.62 3.77 -0.35
CA ARG A 51 -10.94 3.19 -0.16
C ARG A 51 -11.21 2.02 -1.11
N GLY A 52 -10.66 2.07 -2.33
CA GLY A 52 -10.76 0.98 -3.30
C GLY A 52 -9.79 -0.16 -3.04
N GLN A 53 -8.68 0.09 -2.33
CA GLN A 53 -7.56 -0.83 -2.23
C GLN A 53 -7.02 -0.92 -0.80
N HIS A 54 -7.19 -2.10 -0.21
CA HIS A 54 -6.86 -2.37 1.20
C HIS A 54 -5.57 -3.19 1.39
N ALA A 55 -4.80 -3.40 0.32
CA ALA A 55 -3.61 -4.24 0.39
C ALA A 55 -2.45 -3.53 1.09
N ILE A 56 -2.23 -2.25 0.79
CA ILE A 56 -1.22 -1.40 1.42
C ILE A 56 -1.88 -0.22 2.10
N HIS A 57 -1.42 0.08 3.31
CA HIS A 57 -1.79 1.28 4.03
C HIS A 57 -0.56 2.05 4.48
N ALA A 58 -0.73 3.36 4.61
CA ALA A 58 0.24 4.24 5.21
C ALA A 58 -0.02 4.30 6.71
N ARG A 59 0.98 3.94 7.52
CA ARG A 59 0.96 4.16 8.97
C ARG A 59 2.07 5.13 9.34
N GLY A 60 1.77 6.11 10.18
CA GLY A 60 2.73 7.13 10.54
C GLY A 60 2.57 7.69 11.94
N LYS A 61 3.56 8.50 12.32
CA LYS A 61 3.66 9.22 13.58
C LYS A 61 3.96 10.69 13.29
N VAL A 62 3.34 11.56 14.07
CA VAL A 62 3.58 12.99 14.09
C VAL A 62 4.34 13.33 15.37
N LYS A 63 5.52 13.93 15.23
CA LYS A 63 6.38 14.32 16.36
C LYS A 63 6.67 15.81 16.28
N GLY A 64 6.57 16.51 17.40
CA GLY A 64 7.05 17.90 17.49
C GLY A 64 8.55 17.98 17.26
N ARG A 65 8.98 19.03 16.54
CA ARG A 65 10.38 19.36 16.29
C ARG A 65 10.56 20.86 16.53
N ARG A 66 11.76 21.31 16.89
CA ARG A 66 12.05 22.74 17.04
C ARG A 66 11.73 23.47 15.73
N GLY A 67 10.77 24.40 15.77
CA GLY A 67 10.28 25.12 14.58
C GLY A 67 9.10 24.48 13.82
N GLY A 68 8.58 23.33 14.26
CA GLY A 68 7.34 22.74 13.72
C GLY A 68 7.21 21.24 13.98
N THR A 69 7.04 20.44 12.93
CA THR A 69 6.61 19.03 13.06
C THR A 69 7.30 18.10 12.07
N ARG A 70 7.70 16.93 12.57
CA ARG A 70 8.18 15.80 11.76
C ARG A 70 7.09 14.74 11.64
N ILE A 71 6.73 14.42 10.41
CA ILE A 71 5.75 13.40 10.06
C ILE A 71 6.51 12.19 9.50
N GLU A 72 6.58 11.11 10.25
CA GLU A 72 7.19 9.84 9.83
C GLU A 72 6.11 8.89 9.31
N MET A 73 6.30 8.31 8.13
CA MET A 73 5.33 7.40 7.52
C MET A 73 6.02 6.16 6.96
N ARG A 74 5.38 5.00 7.13
CA ARG A 74 5.78 3.72 6.57
C ARG A 74 4.60 3.10 5.82
N PHE A 75 4.89 2.41 4.72
CA PHE A 75 3.91 1.63 4.00
C PHE A 75 3.91 0.21 4.56
N VAL A 76 2.74 -0.25 4.97
CA VAL A 76 2.57 -1.53 5.63
C VAL A 76 1.57 -2.35 4.82
N LEU A 77 1.90 -3.62 4.59
CA LEU A 77 0.98 -4.56 3.97
C LEU A 77 -0.07 -4.99 5.01
N SER A 78 -1.34 -4.98 4.65
CA SER A 78 -2.41 -5.42 5.54
C SER A 78 -2.23 -6.90 5.92
N THR A 79 -2.61 -7.26 7.15
CA THR A 79 -2.51 -8.65 7.62
C THR A 79 -3.24 -9.62 6.69
N ARG A 80 -4.41 -9.22 6.19
CA ARG A 80 -5.17 -9.99 5.20
C ARG A 80 -4.35 -10.26 3.93
N ALA A 81 -3.72 -9.22 3.36
CA ALA A 81 -2.88 -9.39 2.18
C ALA A 81 -1.63 -10.24 2.46
N ARG A 82 -1.03 -10.15 3.65
CA ARG A 82 0.07 -11.06 4.06
C ARG A 82 -0.39 -12.50 4.13
N VAL A 83 -1.53 -12.77 4.78
CA VAL A 83 -2.08 -14.12 4.92
C VAL A 83 -2.45 -14.70 3.57
N LEU A 84 -3.14 -13.93 2.72
CA LEU A 84 -3.49 -14.39 1.36
C LEU A 84 -2.26 -14.70 0.53
N MET A 85 -1.21 -13.87 0.61
CA MET A 85 0.04 -14.13 -0.09
C MET A 85 0.76 -15.37 0.47
N ALA A 86 0.75 -15.57 1.79
CA ALA A 86 1.31 -16.77 2.40
C ALA A 86 0.57 -18.04 1.96
N ILE A 87 -0.77 -18.03 2.01
CA ILE A 87 -1.62 -19.14 1.52
C ILE A 87 -1.33 -19.40 0.05
N PHE A 88 -1.25 -18.35 -0.77
CA PHE A 88 -0.94 -18.47 -2.19
C PHE A 88 0.42 -19.15 -2.40
N VAL A 89 1.48 -18.68 -1.72
CA VAL A 89 2.81 -19.28 -1.81
C VAL A 89 2.82 -20.74 -1.35
N LEU A 90 2.09 -21.08 -0.28
CA LEU A 90 1.99 -22.45 0.21
C LEU A 90 1.27 -23.37 -0.77
N LEU A 91 0.10 -22.97 -1.28
CA LEU A 91 -0.64 -23.74 -2.28
C LEU A 91 0.17 -23.92 -3.56
N TYR A 92 0.83 -22.85 -3.99
CA TYR A 92 1.68 -22.86 -5.17
C TYR A 92 2.89 -23.78 -5.00
N GLY A 93 3.57 -23.66 -3.86
CA GLY A 93 4.71 -24.51 -3.51
C GLY A 93 4.33 -25.98 -3.40
N ALA A 94 3.16 -26.29 -2.84
CA ALA A 94 2.65 -27.65 -2.76
C ALA A 94 2.38 -28.25 -4.16
N LEU A 95 1.75 -27.48 -5.05
CA LEU A 95 1.55 -27.89 -6.45
C LEU A 95 2.87 -28.11 -7.19
N ALA A 96 3.82 -27.18 -7.02
CA ALA A 96 5.15 -27.30 -7.61
C ALA A 96 5.90 -28.54 -7.10
N LEU A 97 5.79 -28.83 -5.79
CA LEU A 97 6.40 -29.99 -5.17
C LEU A 97 5.76 -31.30 -5.67
N GLU A 98 4.44 -31.34 -5.81
CA GLU A 98 3.73 -32.48 -6.38
C GLU A 98 4.20 -32.79 -7.81
N PHE A 99 4.47 -31.76 -8.62
CA PHE A 99 5.01 -31.97 -9.97
C PHE A 99 6.42 -32.54 -10.00
N VAL A 100 7.27 -32.22 -9.02
CA VAL A 100 8.63 -32.76 -8.91
C VAL A 100 8.63 -34.20 -8.39
N LEU A 101 7.70 -34.52 -7.48
CA LEU A 101 7.65 -35.84 -6.83
C LEU A 101 6.94 -36.92 -7.67
N ARG A 102 6.16 -36.54 -8.70
CA ARG A 102 5.52 -37.51 -9.60
C ARG A 102 6.54 -38.09 -10.59
N PRO A 103 6.63 -39.42 -10.74
CA PRO A 103 7.45 -40.02 -11.78
C PRO A 103 6.86 -39.71 -13.16
N GLY A 104 7.65 -39.07 -14.02
CA GLY A 104 7.28 -38.70 -15.39
C GLY A 104 8.53 -38.47 -16.25
N GLU A 105 8.37 -38.38 -17.56
CA GLU A 105 9.48 -38.06 -18.46
C GLU A 105 10.05 -36.66 -18.13
N THR A 106 11.38 -36.54 -18.09
CA THR A 106 12.09 -35.32 -17.68
C THR A 106 11.69 -34.08 -18.50
N ALA A 107 11.35 -34.25 -19.77
CA ALA A 107 10.85 -33.17 -20.63
C ALA A 107 9.47 -32.63 -20.19
N GLU A 108 8.57 -33.52 -19.77
CA GLU A 108 7.23 -33.14 -19.29
C GLU A 108 7.31 -32.43 -17.93
N ILE A 109 8.19 -32.90 -17.04
CA ILE A 109 8.48 -32.27 -15.75
C ILE A 109 9.03 -30.86 -15.97
N ALA A 110 9.98 -30.68 -16.90
CA ALA A 110 10.56 -29.38 -17.23
C ALA A 110 9.51 -28.40 -17.80
N ALA A 111 8.64 -28.85 -18.70
CA ALA A 111 7.57 -28.02 -19.26
C ALA A 111 6.57 -27.57 -18.18
N LYS A 112 6.14 -28.48 -17.30
CA LYS A 112 5.24 -28.15 -16.17
C LYS A 112 5.90 -27.19 -15.18
N ALA A 113 7.17 -27.40 -14.84
CA ALA A 113 7.92 -26.50 -13.98
C ALA A 113 8.07 -25.10 -14.61
N ALA A 114 8.30 -25.01 -15.92
CA ALA A 114 8.40 -23.73 -16.62
C ALA A 114 7.07 -22.96 -16.61
N VAL A 115 5.94 -23.62 -16.88
CA VAL A 115 4.60 -23.01 -16.78
C VAL A 115 4.35 -22.54 -15.35
N ALA A 116 4.78 -23.34 -14.35
CA ALA A 116 4.60 -22.97 -12.97
C ALA A 116 5.42 -21.71 -12.61
N ILE A 117 6.73 -21.74 -12.82
CA ILE A 117 7.62 -20.61 -12.54
C ILE A 117 7.16 -19.36 -13.31
N GLY A 118 6.74 -19.51 -14.56
CA GLY A 118 6.19 -18.43 -15.38
C GLY A 118 4.91 -17.83 -14.77
N GLY A 119 3.95 -18.67 -14.38
CA GLY A 119 2.71 -18.22 -13.74
C GLY A 119 2.96 -17.50 -12.41
N LEU A 120 3.87 -18.01 -11.58
CA LEU A 120 4.29 -17.37 -10.34
C LEU A 120 4.95 -16.00 -10.62
N GLY A 121 5.79 -15.92 -11.65
CA GLY A 121 6.43 -14.68 -12.08
C GLY A 121 5.41 -13.63 -12.51
N VAL A 122 4.42 -13.99 -13.31
CA VAL A 122 3.35 -13.08 -13.76
C VAL A 122 2.52 -12.57 -12.57
N ILE A 123 2.09 -13.47 -11.68
CA ILE A 123 1.29 -13.09 -10.50
C ILE A 123 2.11 -12.20 -9.56
N GLY A 124 3.36 -12.57 -9.29
CA GLY A 124 4.29 -11.78 -8.49
C GLY A 124 4.49 -10.38 -9.07
N LEU A 125 4.61 -10.26 -10.40
CA LEU A 125 4.72 -8.99 -11.10
C LEU A 125 3.45 -8.13 -10.95
N ILE A 126 2.26 -8.71 -11.11
CA ILE A 126 0.98 -8.00 -10.93
C ILE A 126 0.88 -7.44 -9.51
N PHE A 127 1.16 -8.25 -8.49
CA PHE A 127 1.17 -7.80 -7.10
C PHE A 127 2.20 -6.71 -6.85
N PHE A 128 3.41 -6.85 -7.42
CA PHE A 128 4.46 -5.85 -7.30
C PHE A 128 4.07 -4.50 -7.93
N LEU A 129 3.53 -4.53 -9.15
CA LEU A 129 3.07 -3.32 -9.84
C LEU A 129 1.90 -2.66 -9.10
N GLY A 130 0.92 -3.44 -8.65
CA GLY A 130 -0.19 -2.95 -7.83
C GLY A 130 0.29 -2.32 -6.52
N ALA A 131 1.22 -2.98 -5.83
CA ALA A 131 1.83 -2.47 -4.61
C ALA A 131 2.59 -1.16 -4.84
N ARG A 132 3.35 -1.07 -5.94
CA ARG A 132 4.10 0.14 -6.31
C ARG A 132 3.14 1.29 -6.61
N ARG A 133 2.05 1.02 -7.33
CA ARG A 133 1.00 2.01 -7.63
C ARG A 133 0.33 2.53 -6.35
N GLN A 134 -0.11 1.65 -5.45
CA GLN A 134 -0.71 2.05 -4.17
C GLN A 134 0.22 2.94 -3.33
N ARG A 135 1.52 2.58 -3.26
CA ARG A 135 2.53 3.40 -2.57
C ARG A 135 2.69 4.78 -3.21
N ALA A 136 2.66 4.85 -4.55
CA ALA A 136 2.76 6.10 -5.28
C ALA A 136 1.53 6.99 -5.05
N GLU A 137 0.32 6.43 -5.06
CA GLU A 137 -0.92 7.17 -4.79
C GLU A 137 -0.96 7.72 -3.35
N LEU A 138 -0.60 6.91 -2.36
CA LEU A 138 -0.50 7.36 -0.97
C LEU A 138 0.59 8.43 -0.78
N ARG A 139 1.72 8.30 -1.47
CA ARG A 139 2.77 9.32 -1.46
C ARG A 139 2.27 10.63 -2.05
N ALA A 140 1.65 10.59 -3.22
CA ALA A 140 1.10 11.75 -3.90
C ALA A 140 0.01 12.44 -3.04
N PHE A 141 -0.81 11.68 -2.32
CA PHE A 141 -1.78 12.24 -1.38
C PHE A 141 -1.09 13.05 -0.26
N MET A 142 -0.06 12.49 0.38
CA MET A 142 0.67 13.18 1.44
C MET A 142 1.43 14.41 0.93
N GLU A 143 2.04 14.30 -0.25
CA GLU A 143 2.72 15.41 -0.91
C GLU A 143 1.75 16.55 -1.27
N ARG A 144 0.54 16.24 -1.76
CA ARG A 144 -0.49 17.27 -2.00
C ARG A 144 -1.00 17.88 -0.70
N LEU A 145 -1.15 17.08 0.36
CA LEU A 145 -1.71 17.54 1.63
C LEU A 145 -0.79 18.55 2.33
N PHE A 146 0.53 18.31 2.26
CA PHE A 146 1.55 19.10 2.95
C PHE A 146 2.43 19.93 2.02
N GLY A 147 2.24 19.83 0.70
CA GLY A 147 3.05 20.52 -0.31
C GLY A 147 2.93 22.04 -0.25
N ASP A 148 1.79 22.54 0.22
CA ASP A 148 1.52 23.97 0.36
C ASP A 148 2.14 24.58 1.63
N LEU A 149 2.73 23.76 2.51
CA LEU A 149 3.34 24.25 3.75
C LEU A 149 4.83 24.50 3.54
N SER A 150 5.35 25.53 4.21
CA SER A 150 6.79 25.75 4.25
C SER A 150 7.49 24.57 4.94
N ARG A 151 8.51 24.05 4.27
CA ARG A 151 9.40 23.03 4.82
C ARG A 151 10.35 23.69 5.82
N ILE A 152 10.73 22.92 6.84
CA ILE A 152 11.78 23.30 7.82
C ILE A 152 13.09 22.68 7.40
#